data_AF-A0A075FP07-F1
#
_entry.id   AF-A0A075FP07-F1
#
_cell.length_a   1.000
_cell.length_b   1.000
_cell.length_c   1.000
_cell.angle_alpha   90.00
_cell.angle_beta   90.00
_cell.angle_gamma   90.00
#
_symmetry.space_group_name_H-M   'P 1'
#
loop_
_entity.id
_entity.type
_entity.pdbx_description
1 polymer ?
#
loop_
_entity_poly.entity_id
_entity_poly.type
_entity_poly.pdbx_seq_one_letter_code
_entity_poly.pdbx_strand_id
1 'polypeptide(L)'
;MARIVNAIKIIQRTTNLPISVDTCRAAVAKEALELGVDIINDVTGLKYDAMMPKIIERYSPSLILCAYSKKSLLVTNYRKQNNC
;
A
#
# COMPACT_ATOMS: atom_id res chain seq x y z
N MET A 1 15.25 1.05 -2.18
CA MET A 1 14.82 2.44 -1.93
C MET A 1 15.03 3.36 -3.13
N ALA A 2 16.20 3.36 -3.80
CA ALA A 2 16.47 4.23 -4.96
C ALA A 2 15.35 4.32 -6.03
N ARG A 3 14.71 3.20 -6.39
CA ARG A 3 13.62 3.17 -7.39
C ARG A 3 12.46 4.12 -7.04
N ILE A 4 11.94 4.05 -5.81
CA ILE A 4 10.73 4.80 -5.44
C ILE A 4 11.04 6.29 -5.28
N VAL A 5 12.17 6.62 -4.65
CA VAL A 5 12.63 7.99 -4.44
C VAL A 5 12.82 8.71 -5.77
N ASN A 6 13.49 8.05 -6.73
CA ASN A 6 13.73 8.65 -8.04
C ASN A 6 12.42 8.86 -8.80
N ALA A 7 11.49 7.89 -8.76
CA ALA A 7 10.20 8.02 -9.42
C ALA A 7 9.37 9.19 -8.85
N ILE A 8 9.24 9.29 -7.52
CA ILE A 8 8.51 10.38 -6.85
C ILE A 8 9.09 11.74 -7.26
N LYS A 9 10.42 11.90 -7.18
CA LYS A 9 11.08 13.16 -7.53
C LYS A 9 10.88 13.56 -9.00
N ILE A 10 10.87 12.60 -9.91
CA ILE A 10 10.62 12.89 -11.34
C ILE A 10 9.17 13.35 -11.52
N ILE A 11 8.20 12.63 -10.95
CA ILE A 11 6.78 12.95 -11.09
C ILE A 11 6.45 14.33 -10.50
N GLN A 12 6.95 14.63 -9.30
CA GLN A 12 6.76 15.93 -8.64
C GLN A 12 7.36 17.10 -9.43
N ARG A 13 8.38 16.87 -10.27
CA ARG A 13 8.94 17.91 -11.15
C ARG A 13 8.10 18.14 -12.41
N THR A 14 7.27 17.18 -12.79
CA THR A 14 6.49 17.22 -14.03
C THR A 14 5.04 17.62 -13.79
N THR A 15 4.48 17.35 -12.60
CA THR A 15 3.07 17.62 -12.29
C THR A 15 2.87 17.94 -10.81
N ASN A 16 1.77 18.61 -10.48
CA ASN A 16 1.29 18.82 -9.11
C ASN A 16 0.11 17.91 -8.74
N LEU A 17 -0.08 16.79 -9.46
CA LEU A 17 -1.15 15.84 -9.15
C LEU A 17 -0.80 15.03 -7.88
N PRO A 18 -1.81 14.64 -7.07
CA PRO A 18 -1.56 13.78 -5.92
C PRO A 18 -0.90 12.46 -6.30
N ILE A 19 0.06 12.01 -5.50
CA ILE A 19 0.80 10.76 -5.72
C ILE A 19 0.29 9.70 -4.75
N SER A 20 -0.01 8.51 -5.29
CA SER A 20 -0.24 7.30 -4.51
C SER A 20 0.92 6.33 -4.67
N VAL A 21 1.42 5.78 -3.56
CA VAL A 21 2.44 4.73 -3.56
C VAL A 21 1.81 3.41 -3.15
N ASP A 22 1.86 2.44 -4.06
CA ASP A 22 1.46 1.05 -3.81
C ASP A 22 2.56 0.30 -3.05
N THR A 23 2.33 0.10 -1.76
CA THR A 23 3.27 -0.60 -0.89
C THR A 23 2.57 -1.18 0.34
N CYS A 24 2.94 -2.41 0.67
CA CYS A 24 2.63 -3.03 1.96
C CYS A 24 3.81 -2.97 2.95
N ARG A 25 4.93 -2.34 2.57
CA ARG A 25 6.17 -2.25 3.37
C ARG A 25 6.25 -0.88 4.04
N ALA A 26 6.33 -0.87 5.38
CA ALA A 26 6.35 0.35 6.18
C ALA A 26 7.56 1.24 5.87
N ALA A 27 8.73 0.63 5.61
CA ALA A 27 9.94 1.39 5.26
C ALA A 27 9.78 2.17 3.94
N VAL A 28 9.10 1.59 2.95
CA VAL A 28 8.82 2.26 1.67
C VAL A 28 7.79 3.37 1.86
N ALA A 29 6.73 3.11 2.63
CA ALA A 29 5.72 4.13 2.94
C ALA A 29 6.34 5.33 3.68
N LYS A 30 7.18 5.08 4.69
CA LYS A 30 7.89 6.14 5.42
C LYS A 30 8.69 7.04 4.48
N GLU A 31 9.52 6.45 3.62
CA GLU A 31 10.37 7.23 2.71
C GLU A 31 9.56 7.98 1.65
N ALA A 32 8.46 7.40 1.17
CA ALA A 32 7.53 8.07 0.27
C ALA A 32 6.85 9.28 0.95
N LEU A 33 6.36 9.11 2.17
CA LEU A 33 5.71 10.17 2.95
C LEU A 33 6.69 11.29 3.34
N GLU A 34 7.95 10.96 3.61
CA GLU A 34 9.02 11.95 3.83
C GLU A 34 9.28 12.82 2.59
N LEU A 35 8.94 12.33 1.39
CA LEU A 35 9.02 13.08 0.14
C LEU A 35 7.73 13.82 -0.21
N GLY A 36 6.70 13.76 0.64
CA GLY A 36 5.43 14.44 0.43
C GLY A 36 4.46 13.69 -0.49
N VAL A 37 4.48 12.36 -0.50
CA VAL A 37 3.42 11.55 -1.12
C VAL A 37 2.12 11.67 -0.32
N ASP A 38 0.98 11.77 -1.02
CA ASP A 38 -0.33 12.03 -0.41
C ASP A 38 -1.06 10.76 0.05
N ILE A 39 -0.91 9.67 -0.72
CA ILE A 39 -1.71 8.46 -0.56
C ILE A 39 -0.80 7.23 -0.41
N ILE A 40 -1.11 6.38 0.57
CA ILE A 40 -0.58 5.01 0.65
C ILE A 40 -1.65 4.04 0.18
N ASN A 41 -1.30 3.19 -0.77
CA ASN A 41 -2.13 2.06 -1.17
C ASN A 41 -1.53 0.76 -0.61
N ASP A 42 -2.16 0.20 0.43
CA ASP A 42 -1.75 -1.07 1.01
C ASP A 42 -2.69 -2.19 0.55
N VAL A 43 -2.25 -2.91 -0.49
CA VAL A 43 -2.96 -4.06 -1.06
C VAL A 43 -3.13 -5.23 -0.08
N THR A 44 -2.46 -5.18 1.07
CA THR A 44 -2.56 -6.18 2.14
C THR A 44 -3.47 -5.74 3.29
N GLY A 45 -4.01 -4.52 3.23
CA GLY A 45 -4.93 -3.98 4.22
C GLY A 45 -4.29 -3.85 5.61
N LEU A 46 -3.04 -3.37 5.69
CA LEU A 46 -2.23 -3.23 6.90
C LEU A 46 -1.84 -4.56 7.58
N LYS A 47 -2.01 -5.71 6.91
CA LYS A 47 -1.76 -7.03 7.51
C LYS A 47 -0.36 -7.60 7.24
N TYR A 48 0.38 -7.03 6.28
CA TYR A 48 1.69 -7.56 5.90
C TYR A 48 2.82 -7.07 6.80
N ASP A 49 2.95 -5.75 6.97
CA ASP A 49 4.01 -5.14 7.78
C ASP A 49 3.42 -4.52 9.05
N ALA A 50 3.77 -5.09 10.20
CA ALA A 50 3.25 -4.69 11.51
C ALA A 50 3.63 -3.24 11.90
N MET A 51 4.62 -2.63 11.24
CA MET A 51 4.99 -1.24 11.47
C MET A 51 4.18 -0.25 10.62
N MET A 52 3.45 -0.71 9.59
CA MET A 52 2.68 0.17 8.71
C MET A 52 1.66 1.03 9.47
N PRO A 53 0.86 0.50 10.43
CA PRO A 53 -0.08 1.33 11.19
C PRO A 53 0.59 2.50 11.91
N LYS A 54 1.80 2.32 12.48
CA LYS A 54 2.54 3.40 13.14
C LYS A 54 3.02 4.47 12.16
N ILE A 55 3.38 4.08 10.94
CA ILE A 55 3.72 5.04 9.88
C ILE A 55 2.49 5.82 9.45
N ILE A 56 1.35 5.14 9.23
CA ILE A 56 0.09 5.80 8.90
C ILE A 56 -0.34 6.76 10.00
N GLU A 57 -0.28 6.36 11.28
CA GLU A 57 -0.60 7.23 12.41
C GLU A 57 0.28 8.49 12.42
N ARG A 58 1.59 8.32 12.29
CA ARG A 58 2.56 9.41 12.36
C ARG A 58 2.38 10.47 11.27
N TYR A 59 2.09 10.05 10.04
CA TYR A 59 2.03 10.96 8.89
C TYR A 59 0.59 11.30 8.47
N SER A 60 -0.40 10.52 8.91
CA SER A 60 -1.82 10.65 8.60
C SER A 60 -2.13 10.87 7.10
N PRO A 61 -1.60 10.04 6.17
CA PRO A 61 -1.91 10.17 4.76
C PRO A 61 -3.32 9.67 4.45
N SER A 62 -3.78 9.95 3.22
CA SER A 62 -4.89 9.20 2.65
C SER A 62 -4.49 7.73 2.49
N LEU A 63 -5.42 6.81 2.76
CA LEU A 63 -5.10 5.38 2.84
C LEU A 63 -6.12 4.54 2.04
N ILE A 64 -5.60 3.73 1.12
CA ILE A 64 -6.38 2.72 0.40
C ILE A 64 -6.09 1.36 1.02
N LEU A 65 -7.14 0.65 1.43
CA LEU A 65 -7.06 -0.68 2.02
C LEU A 65 -7.75 -1.69 1.11
N CYS A 66 -7.02 -2.73 0.70
CA CYS A 66 -7.61 -3.82 -0.06
C CYS A 66 -7.93 -5.03 0.82
N ALA A 67 -8.97 -5.77 0.45
CA ALA A 67 -9.27 -7.06 1.06
C ALA A 67 -8.12 -8.04 0.79
N TYR A 68 -7.49 -8.52 1.86
CA TYR A 68 -6.35 -9.43 1.80
C TYR A 68 -6.52 -10.62 2.74
N SER A 69 -6.22 -11.81 2.20
CA SER A 69 -6.19 -13.08 2.93
C SER A 69 -4.99 -13.89 2.47
N LYS A 70 -4.29 -14.55 3.41
CA LYS A 70 -3.22 -15.51 3.09
C LYS A 70 -3.74 -16.83 2.54
N LYS A 71 -5.06 -17.05 2.57
CA LYS A 71 -5.68 -18.28 2.07
C LYS A 71 -5.58 -18.29 0.55
N SER A 72 -4.68 -19.10 0.01
CA SER A 72 -4.69 -19.42 -1.41
C SER A 72 -6.01 -20.14 -1.72
N LEU A 73 -6.80 -19.55 -2.62
CA LEU A 73 -7.98 -20.21 -3.17
C LEU A 73 -7.49 -21.26 -4.16
N LEU A 74 -7.19 -22.46 -3.66
CA LEU A 74 -7.12 -23.63 -4.52
C LEU A 74 -8.53 -23.87 -5.09
N VAL A 75 -8.61 -24.01 -6.42
CA VAL A 75 -9.85 -24.21 -7.20
C VAL A 75 -10.69 -25.38 -6.68
N THR A 76 -10.09 -26.32 -5.95
CA THR A 76 -10.79 -27.44 -5.30
C THR A 76 -11.79 -27.04 -4.20
N ASN A 77 -11.67 -25.85 -3.60
CA ASN A 77 -12.55 -25.43 -2.50
C ASN A 77 -13.78 -24.62 -2.94
N TYR A 78 -13.88 -24.20 -4.21
CA TYR A 78 -15.02 -23.39 -4.68
C TYR A 78 -16.32 -24.20 -4.80
N ARG A 79 -16.23 -25.53 -4.99
CA ARG A 79 -17.42 -26.40 -5.15
C ARG A 79 -18.22 -26.65 -3.86
N LYS A 80 -17.69 -26.36 -2.67
CA LYS A 80 -18.40 -26.61 -1.40
C LYS A 80 -19.25 -25.44 -0.88
N GLN A 81 -19.19 -24.27 -1.52
CA GLN A 81 -19.86 -23.07 -1.02
C GLN A 81 -21.16 -22.69 -1.76
N ASN A 82 -21.56 -23.46 -2.78
CA ASN A 82 -22.76 -23.19 -3.59
C ASN A 82 -23.91 -24.20 -3.36
N ASN A 83 -23.99 -24.81 -2.17
CA ASN A 83 -25.17 -25.59 -1.76
C ASN A 83 -26.05 -24.81 -0.76
N CYS A 84 -26.45 -23.60 -1.17
CA CYS A 84 -27.62 -22.92 -0.64
C CYS A 84 -28.59 -22.71 -1.79
#